data_AF-A0A1X7QXW5-F1
#
_entry.id   AF-A0A1X7QXW5-F1
#
_cell.length_a   1.000
_cell.length_b   1.000
_cell.length_c   1.000
_cell.angle_alpha   90.00
_cell.angle_beta   90.00
_cell.angle_gamma   90.00
#
_symmetry.space_group_name_H-M   'P 1'
#
loop_
_entity.id
_entity.type
_entity.pdbx_description
1 polymer ?
#
loop_
_entity_poly.entity_id
_entity_poly.type
_entity_poly.pdbx_seq_one_letter_code
_entity_poly.pdbx_strand_id
1 'polypeptide(L)'
;MPPPPPPPNKNNDLRLEFLRTIAEKNVLSKPLRKAQIEQAQLGQTQKGPKKSYRRHKGARQLISEETKRINAILEQEQQLYDEDNSYVRKTPKVTFFNISAPPSMKPTKNYCDITGLKGPYKSPTNNVRYHNSEIYQFVVKPMAPGVDQEYLKLRGANFILK
;
A
#
# COMPACT_ATOMS: atom_id res chain seq x y z
N MET A 1 -26.74 26.97 43.73
CA MET A 1 -27.00 27.02 42.28
C MET A 1 -25.74 26.52 41.58
N PRO A 2 -25.83 25.49 40.71
CA PRO A 2 -24.67 25.03 39.95
C PRO A 2 -24.24 26.08 38.91
N PRO A 3 -22.94 26.21 38.61
CA PRO A 3 -22.45 27.17 37.61
C PRO A 3 -22.91 26.77 36.19
N PRO A 4 -23.13 27.74 35.29
CA PRO A 4 -23.51 27.46 33.90
C PRO A 4 -22.40 26.69 33.17
N PRO A 5 -22.78 25.80 32.23
CA PRO A 5 -21.80 25.03 31.47
C PRO A 5 -20.90 25.96 30.64
N PRO A 6 -19.61 25.60 30.48
CA PRO A 6 -18.69 26.40 29.67
C PRO A 6 -19.17 26.49 28.22
N PRO A 7 -18.92 27.62 27.54
CA PRO A 7 -19.35 27.82 26.16
C PRO A 7 -18.70 26.79 25.23
N PRO A 8 -19.41 26.34 24.18
CA PRO A 8 -18.88 25.36 23.23
C PRO A 8 -17.60 25.90 22.58
N ASN A 9 -16.55 25.08 22.63
CA ASN A 9 -15.24 25.44 22.12
C ASN A 9 -15.27 25.38 20.59
N LYS A 10 -15.47 26.54 19.96
CA LYS A 10 -15.58 26.73 18.50
C LYS A 10 -14.45 26.05 17.70
N ASN A 11 -13.25 25.93 18.29
CA ASN A 11 -12.11 25.27 17.64
C ASN A 11 -12.30 23.73 17.51
N ASN A 12 -12.98 23.12 18.47
CA ASN A 12 -13.34 21.70 18.41
C ASN A 12 -14.45 21.47 17.37
N ASP A 13 -15.40 22.39 17.28
CA ASP A 13 -16.52 22.29 16.32
C ASP A 13 -16.02 22.40 14.88
N LEU A 14 -15.11 23.33 14.58
CA LEU A 14 -14.49 23.44 13.25
C LEU A 14 -13.73 22.18 12.84
N ARG A 15 -13.03 21.53 13.79
CA ARG A 15 -12.34 20.26 13.55
C ARG A 15 -13.32 19.12 13.30
N LEU A 16 -14.43 19.07 14.06
CA LEU A 16 -15.46 18.05 13.90
C LEU A 16 -16.17 18.19 12.55
N GLU A 17 -16.52 19.42 12.16
CA GLU A 17 -17.13 19.71 10.85
C GLU A 17 -16.17 19.36 9.72
N PHE A 18 -14.87 19.69 9.85
CA PHE A 18 -13.85 19.27 8.89
C PHE A 18 -13.78 17.74 8.76
N LEU A 19 -13.74 17.00 9.87
CA LEU A 19 -13.74 15.54 9.84
C LEU A 19 -15.02 14.97 9.22
N ARG A 20 -16.19 15.59 9.47
CA ARG A 20 -17.47 15.22 8.87
C ARG A 20 -17.47 15.42 7.36
N THR A 21 -16.99 16.56 6.86
CA THR A 21 -16.88 16.81 5.41
C THR A 21 -15.95 15.82 4.71
N ILE A 22 -14.83 15.44 5.36
CA ILE A 22 -13.93 14.42 4.83
C ILE A 22 -14.61 13.05 4.84
N ALA A 23 -15.31 12.71 5.92
CA ALA A 23 -16.03 11.45 6.03
C ALA A 23 -17.08 11.33 4.93
N GLU A 24 -17.91 12.36 4.71
CA GLU A 24 -18.94 12.41 3.66
C GLU A 24 -18.34 12.24 2.25
N LYS A 25 -17.22 12.91 1.95
CA LYS A 25 -16.48 12.73 0.68
C LYS A 25 -15.93 11.30 0.50
N ASN A 26 -15.67 10.61 1.59
CA ASN A 26 -15.15 9.23 1.61
C ASN A 26 -16.25 8.17 1.73
N VAL A 27 -17.53 8.54 1.89
CA VAL A 27 -18.64 7.58 1.92
C VAL A 27 -18.79 6.97 0.53
N LEU A 28 -18.61 5.65 0.45
CA LEU A 28 -18.82 4.90 -0.78
C LEU A 28 -20.31 4.63 -0.97
N SER A 29 -20.87 5.01 -2.12
CA SER A 29 -22.31 4.98 -2.44
C SER A 29 -22.95 3.59 -2.29
N LYS A 30 -22.20 2.51 -2.55
CA LYS A 30 -22.70 1.13 -2.52
C LYS A 30 -22.11 0.35 -1.33
N PRO A 31 -22.86 0.12 -0.23
CA PRO A 31 -22.39 -0.72 0.85
C PRO A 31 -22.19 -2.17 0.37
N LEU A 32 -21.21 -2.87 0.93
CA LEU A 32 -20.75 -4.18 0.43
C LEU A 32 -21.87 -5.23 0.32
N ARG A 33 -22.89 -5.19 1.18
CA ARG A 33 -24.09 -6.04 1.08
C ARG A 33 -24.99 -5.71 -0.11
N LYS A 34 -25.19 -4.43 -0.44
CA LYS A 34 -26.06 -4.02 -1.57
C LYS A 34 -25.38 -4.32 -2.91
N ALA A 35 -24.07 -4.09 -3.02
CA ALA A 35 -23.30 -4.44 -4.22
C ALA A 35 -23.32 -5.95 -4.52
N GLN A 36 -23.24 -6.81 -3.49
CA GLN A 36 -23.38 -8.26 -3.64
C GLN A 36 -24.77 -8.69 -4.12
N ILE A 37 -25.83 -8.03 -3.61
CA ILE A 37 -27.22 -8.30 -3.98
C ILE A 37 -27.49 -7.87 -5.43
N GLU A 38 -26.94 -6.73 -5.87
CA GLU A 38 -27.13 -6.17 -7.21
C GLU A 38 -26.33 -6.94 -8.28
N GLN A 39 -25.09 -7.37 -7.99
CA GLN A 39 -24.31 -8.26 -8.86
C GLN A 39 -24.98 -9.63 -9.07
N ALA A 40 -25.67 -10.14 -8.03
CA ALA A 40 -26.47 -11.36 -8.13
C ALA A 40 -27.74 -11.19 -8.97
N GLN A 41 -28.22 -9.95 -9.16
CA GLN A 41 -29.41 -9.64 -9.97
C GLN A 41 -29.06 -9.33 -11.44
N LEU A 42 -27.92 -8.67 -11.71
CA LEU A 42 -27.45 -8.38 -13.08
C LEU A 42 -26.77 -9.58 -13.76
N GLY A 43 -26.20 -10.50 -12.99
CA GLY A 43 -25.60 -11.73 -13.51
C GLY A 43 -26.65 -12.81 -13.78
N GLN A 44 -27.40 -12.69 -14.89
CA GLN A 44 -28.17 -13.81 -15.45
C GLN A 44 -27.21 -14.88 -16.02
N THR A 45 -26.51 -15.62 -15.15
CA THR A 45 -25.87 -16.88 -15.52
C THR A 45 -26.22 -17.96 -14.50
N GLN A 46 -26.68 -19.09 -15.05
CA GLN A 46 -27.33 -20.26 -14.45
C GLN A 46 -26.51 -21.05 -13.40
N LYS A 47 -25.89 -20.40 -12.41
CA LYS A 47 -25.37 -21.07 -11.20
C LYS A 47 -25.60 -20.18 -9.98
N GLY A 48 -26.67 -20.48 -9.25
CA GLY A 48 -27.06 -19.75 -8.04
C GLY A 48 -25.92 -19.63 -7.02
N PRO A 49 -25.94 -18.61 -6.15
CA PRO A 49 -24.87 -18.37 -5.19
C PRO A 49 -24.73 -19.59 -4.29
N LYS A 50 -23.58 -20.28 -4.34
CA LYS A 50 -23.26 -21.36 -3.40
C LYS A 50 -23.37 -20.78 -2.00
N LYS A 51 -24.32 -21.29 -1.20
CA LYS A 51 -24.49 -20.88 0.20
C LYS A 51 -23.19 -21.21 0.93
N SER A 52 -22.34 -20.20 1.11
CA SER A 52 -21.14 -20.34 1.93
C SER A 52 -21.62 -20.66 3.33
N TYR A 53 -21.36 -21.90 3.76
CA TYR A 53 -21.59 -22.35 5.12
C TYR A 53 -20.99 -21.29 6.05
N ARG A 54 -21.78 -20.80 7.02
CA ARG A 54 -21.48 -19.62 7.85
C ARG A 54 -20.16 -19.75 8.61
N ARG A 55 -19.04 -19.53 7.95
CA ARG A 55 -17.79 -19.13 8.56
C ARG A 55 -17.63 -17.64 8.30
N HIS A 56 -17.34 -16.90 9.36
CA HIS A 56 -16.92 -15.52 9.22
C HIS A 56 -15.72 -15.49 8.26
N LYS A 57 -15.73 -14.54 7.31
CA LYS A 57 -14.59 -14.36 6.41
C LYS A 57 -13.39 -13.90 7.24
N GLY A 58 -12.20 -14.41 6.93
CA GLY A 58 -10.97 -13.96 7.57
C GLY A 58 -10.67 -12.50 7.23
N ALA A 59 -9.98 -11.78 8.12
CA ALA A 59 -9.68 -10.35 7.93
C ALA A 59 -9.00 -10.04 6.59
N ARG A 60 -8.02 -10.86 6.16
CA ARG A 60 -7.34 -10.71 4.87
C ARG A 60 -8.31 -10.80 3.68
N GLN A 61 -9.28 -11.71 3.75
CA GLN A 61 -10.27 -11.87 2.70
C GLN A 61 -11.21 -10.67 2.64
N LEU A 62 -11.68 -10.18 3.79
CA LEU A 62 -12.50 -8.97 3.88
C LEU A 62 -11.77 -7.75 3.30
N ILE A 63 -10.50 -7.58 3.64
CA ILE A 63 -9.67 -6.49 3.08
C ILE A 63 -9.57 -6.63 1.56
N SER A 64 -9.32 -7.84 1.04
CA SER A 64 -9.21 -8.06 -0.41
C SER A 64 -10.53 -7.85 -1.17
N GLU A 65 -11.67 -8.14 -0.54
CA GLU A 65 -12.99 -7.90 -1.12
C GLU A 65 -13.32 -6.41 -1.12
N GLU A 66 -12.98 -5.70 -0.04
CA GLU A 66 -13.14 -4.25 0.04
C GLU A 66 -12.27 -3.51 -0.98
N THR A 67 -11.01 -3.91 -1.18
CA THR A 67 -10.15 -3.28 -2.20
C THR A 67 -10.70 -3.48 -3.61
N LYS A 68 -11.17 -4.69 -3.95
CA LYS A 68 -11.84 -4.95 -5.24
C LYS A 68 -13.10 -4.12 -5.43
N ARG A 69 -13.94 -4.01 -4.39
CA ARG A 69 -15.16 -3.19 -4.43
C ARG A 69 -14.84 -1.71 -4.63
N ILE A 70 -13.84 -1.19 -3.90
CA ILE A 70 -13.40 0.20 -4.01
C ILE A 70 -12.94 0.49 -5.44
N ASN A 71 -12.11 -0.37 -6.03
CA ASN A 71 -11.62 -0.18 -7.40
C ASN A 71 -12.77 -0.19 -8.42
N ALA A 72 -13.73 -1.12 -8.29
CA ALA A 72 -14.89 -1.17 -9.19
C ALA A 72 -15.79 0.07 -9.09
N ILE A 73 -15.98 0.64 -7.88
CA ILE A 73 -16.74 1.89 -7.71
C ILE A 73 -15.98 3.06 -8.35
N LEU A 74 -14.65 3.12 -8.20
CA LEU A 74 -13.82 4.15 -8.82
C LEU A 74 -13.88 4.08 -10.36
N GLU A 75 -13.90 2.87 -10.92
CA GLU A 75 -14.07 2.66 -12.37
C GLU A 75 -15.46 3.11 -12.84
N GLN A 76 -16.52 2.80 -12.08
CA GLN A 76 -17.90 3.25 -12.39
C GLN A 76 -18.04 4.77 -12.32
N GLU A 77 -17.46 5.40 -11.30
CA GLU A 77 -17.46 6.86 -11.19
C GLU A 77 -16.68 7.50 -12.33
N GLN A 78 -15.53 6.95 -12.75
CA GLN A 78 -14.78 7.46 -13.91
C GLN A 78 -15.64 7.48 -15.18
N GLN A 79 -16.44 6.44 -15.43
CA GLN A 79 -17.29 6.36 -16.64
C GLN A 79 -18.46 7.36 -16.66
N LEU A 80 -18.85 7.94 -15.53
CA LEU A 80 -19.96 8.90 -15.43
C LEU A 80 -19.53 10.37 -15.59
N TYR A 81 -18.23 10.68 -15.58
CA TYR A 81 -17.70 12.05 -15.65
C TYR A 81 -17.00 12.39 -16.99
N ASP A 82 -17.03 11.49 -17.98
CA ASP A 82 -16.30 11.62 -19.25
C ASP A 82 -17.07 12.40 -20.36
N GLU A 83 -18.18 13.09 -20.07
CA GLU A 83 -18.95 13.83 -21.10
C GLU A 83 -18.40 15.25 -21.41
N ASP A 84 -17.68 15.89 -20.48
CA ASP A 84 -17.06 17.21 -20.70
C ASP A 84 -15.54 17.15 -20.51
N ASN A 85 -14.85 17.10 -21.64
CA ASN A 85 -13.42 16.83 -21.87
C ASN A 85 -12.44 17.81 -21.16
N SER A 86 -12.41 17.78 -19.82
CA SER A 86 -11.35 18.37 -19.00
C SER A 86 -10.50 17.24 -18.43
N TYR A 87 -9.18 17.34 -18.57
CA TYR A 87 -8.21 16.32 -18.18
C TYR A 87 -8.15 16.17 -16.64
N VAL A 88 -9.22 15.65 -16.03
CA VAL A 88 -9.30 15.33 -14.62
C VAL A 88 -8.39 14.12 -14.42
N ARG A 89 -7.19 14.39 -13.90
CA ARG A 89 -6.27 13.32 -13.50
C ARG A 89 -7.07 12.33 -12.65
N LYS A 90 -7.06 11.06 -13.08
CA LYS A 90 -7.59 9.92 -12.33
C LYS A 90 -6.87 9.85 -10.99
N THR A 91 -7.32 10.64 -10.03
CA THR A 91 -6.71 10.73 -8.72
C THR A 91 -7.28 9.56 -7.93
N PRO A 92 -6.46 8.56 -7.57
CA PRO A 92 -6.95 7.47 -6.74
C PRO A 92 -7.51 8.10 -5.45
N LYS A 93 -8.76 7.80 -5.10
CA LYS A 93 -9.34 8.30 -3.85
C LYS A 93 -8.41 7.88 -2.71
N VAL A 94 -7.88 8.89 -2.02
CA VAL A 94 -6.92 8.72 -0.94
C VAL A 94 -7.68 8.16 0.26
N THR A 95 -7.71 6.83 0.38
CA THR A 95 -8.29 6.13 1.52
C THR A 95 -7.20 5.80 2.53
N PHE A 96 -7.55 5.61 3.81
CA PHE A 96 -6.61 5.21 4.87
C PHE A 96 -5.78 3.97 4.49
N PHE A 97 -6.34 3.06 3.69
CA PHE A 97 -5.67 1.84 3.23
C PHE A 97 -4.72 2.05 2.05
N ASN A 98 -4.87 3.15 1.30
CA ASN A 98 -4.08 3.43 0.10
C ASN A 98 -2.87 4.35 0.39
N ILE A 99 -2.84 5.01 1.55
CA ILE A 99 -1.72 5.89 1.92
C ILE A 99 -0.58 5.02 2.46
N SER A 100 0.48 4.88 1.68
CA SER A 100 1.75 4.32 2.18
C SER A 100 2.53 5.38 2.95
N ALA A 101 3.36 4.94 3.91
CA ALA A 101 4.30 5.83 4.58
C ALA A 101 5.24 6.51 3.56
N PRO A 102 5.63 7.77 3.79
CA PRO A 102 6.62 8.43 2.95
C PRO A 102 7.97 7.70 3.04
N PRO A 103 8.83 7.78 2.01
CA PRO A 103 10.16 7.18 2.05
C PRO A 103 11.04 7.83 3.13
N SER A 104 12.00 7.07 3.65
CA SER A 104 12.97 7.60 4.62
C SER A 104 13.91 8.62 3.95
N MET A 105 13.99 9.82 4.50
CA MET A 105 14.96 10.85 4.10
C MET A 105 16.32 10.72 4.80
N LYS A 106 16.42 9.86 5.83
CA LYS A 106 17.66 9.66 6.57
C LYS A 106 18.65 8.83 5.73
N PRO A 107 19.92 9.26 5.60
CA PRO A 107 20.91 8.46 4.90
C PRO A 107 21.10 7.11 5.59
N THR A 108 21.15 6.04 4.80
CA THR A 108 21.30 4.68 5.30
C THR A 108 22.75 4.43 5.73
N LYS A 109 22.92 3.63 6.80
CA LYS A 109 24.24 3.12 7.18
C LYS A 109 24.58 1.93 6.31
N ASN A 110 25.80 1.93 5.77
CA ASN A 110 26.28 0.85 4.91
C ASN A 110 27.04 -0.19 5.72
N TYR A 111 26.65 -1.45 5.55
CA TYR A 111 27.28 -2.61 6.18
C TYR A 111 27.80 -3.56 5.10
N CYS A 112 28.81 -4.34 5.46
CA CYS A 112 29.39 -5.39 4.65
C CYS A 112 28.35 -6.51 4.50
N ASP A 113 28.11 -6.95 3.25
CA ASP A 113 27.08 -7.97 3.00
C ASP A 113 27.53 -9.37 3.47
N ILE A 114 28.84 -9.58 3.67
CA ILE A 114 29.43 -10.86 4.07
C ILE A 114 29.61 -10.95 5.60
N THR A 115 30.23 -9.94 6.21
CA THR A 115 30.62 -9.98 7.63
C THR A 115 29.71 -9.19 8.56
N GLY A 116 28.82 -8.34 8.04
CA GLY A 116 27.95 -7.48 8.86
C GLY A 116 28.65 -6.29 9.54
N LEU A 117 29.98 -6.17 9.44
CA LEU A 117 30.73 -5.00 9.91
C LEU A 117 30.42 -3.76 9.06
N LYS A 118 30.81 -2.56 9.50
CA LYS A 118 30.62 -1.33 8.71
C LYS A 118 31.30 -1.45 7.35
N GLY A 119 30.57 -1.28 6.25
CA GLY A 119 31.10 -1.48 4.89
C GLY A 119 31.26 -0.15 4.15
N PRO A 120 32.40 0.56 4.27
CA PRO A 120 32.59 1.84 3.60
C PRO A 120 32.83 1.70 2.09
N TYR A 121 33.20 0.50 1.61
CA TYR A 121 33.57 0.28 0.21
C TYR A 121 32.59 -0.62 -0.52
N LYS A 122 32.52 -0.46 -1.86
CA LYS A 122 31.65 -1.22 -2.75
C LYS A 122 32.46 -1.71 -3.95
N SER A 123 32.31 -2.99 -4.30
CA SER A 123 32.95 -3.57 -5.49
C SER A 123 32.29 -3.07 -6.78
N PRO A 124 33.08 -2.66 -7.81
CA PRO A 124 32.54 -2.23 -9.10
C PRO A 124 31.99 -3.38 -9.93
N THR A 125 32.47 -4.62 -9.74
CA THR A 125 32.03 -5.78 -10.53
C THR A 125 30.75 -6.39 -9.95
N ASN A 126 30.74 -6.66 -8.65
CA ASN A 126 29.71 -7.48 -8.00
C ASN A 126 28.69 -6.64 -7.22
N ASN A 127 28.89 -5.32 -7.11
CA ASN A 127 28.05 -4.40 -6.31
C ASN A 127 27.90 -4.75 -4.82
N VAL A 128 28.69 -5.70 -4.32
CA VAL A 128 28.77 -6.12 -2.92
C VAL A 128 29.59 -5.11 -2.11
N ARG A 129 29.17 -4.86 -0.87
CA ARG A 129 29.86 -3.99 0.08
C ARG A 129 30.82 -4.79 0.96
N TYR A 130 32.01 -4.24 1.21
CA TYR A 130 33.05 -4.87 2.01
C TYR A 130 33.70 -3.91 3.01
N HIS A 131 34.33 -4.48 4.04
CA HIS A 131 34.95 -3.71 5.14
C HIS A 131 36.41 -3.36 4.89
N ASN A 132 37.25 -4.36 4.56
CA ASN A 132 38.70 -4.23 4.38
C ASN A 132 39.16 -4.84 3.04
N SER A 133 40.43 -4.62 2.69
CA SER A 133 41.06 -5.15 1.47
C SER A 133 41.12 -6.68 1.46
N GLU A 134 41.26 -7.31 2.62
CA GLU A 134 41.32 -8.77 2.74
C GLU A 134 40.02 -9.43 2.30
N ILE A 135 38.86 -8.96 2.78
CA ILE A 135 37.55 -9.46 2.35
C ILE A 135 37.40 -9.26 0.84
N TYR A 136 37.86 -8.12 0.32
CA TYR A 136 37.81 -7.88 -1.11
C TYR A 136 38.64 -8.91 -1.89
N GLN A 137 39.89 -9.15 -1.48
CA GLN A 137 40.82 -10.00 -2.21
C GLN A 137 40.51 -11.49 -2.05
N PHE A 138 40.13 -11.95 -0.86
CA PHE A 138 39.89 -13.37 -0.56
C PHE A 138 38.48 -13.83 -0.89
N VAL A 139 37.48 -12.94 -0.77
CA VAL A 139 36.07 -13.33 -0.92
C VAL A 139 35.43 -12.64 -2.11
N VAL A 140 35.45 -11.31 -2.17
CA VAL A 140 34.65 -10.56 -3.17
C VAL A 140 35.18 -10.74 -4.59
N LYS A 141 36.49 -10.71 -4.78
CA LYS A 141 37.15 -10.81 -6.09
C LYS A 141 37.08 -12.22 -6.70
N PRO A 142 37.38 -13.32 -5.98
CA PRO A 142 37.28 -14.68 -6.52
C PRO A 142 35.86 -15.27 -6.42
N MET A 143 34.86 -14.49 -6.03
CA MET A 143 33.48 -14.96 -5.89
C MET A 143 32.92 -15.49 -7.22
N ALA A 144 32.29 -16.66 -7.18
CA ALA A 144 31.61 -17.23 -8.34
C ALA A 144 30.41 -16.38 -8.75
N PRO A 145 30.15 -16.22 -10.07
CA PRO A 145 28.97 -15.51 -10.55
C PRO A 145 27.69 -16.21 -10.09
N GLY A 146 26.73 -15.45 -9.56
CA GLY A 146 25.46 -15.94 -9.01
C GLY A 146 25.38 -15.87 -7.49
N VAL A 147 26.50 -16.12 -6.79
CA VAL A 147 26.57 -16.00 -5.32
C VAL A 147 26.45 -14.53 -4.90
N ASP A 148 26.98 -13.62 -5.71
CA ASP A 148 26.82 -12.17 -5.57
C ASP A 148 25.34 -11.78 -5.52
N GLN A 149 24.51 -12.33 -6.42
CA GLN A 149 23.08 -12.03 -6.47
C GLN A 149 22.33 -12.58 -5.26
N GLU A 150 22.77 -13.70 -4.69
CA GLU A 150 22.19 -14.23 -3.46
C GLU A 150 22.46 -13.31 -2.26
N TYR A 151 23.70 -12.83 -2.09
CA TYR A 151 24.03 -11.82 -1.08
C TYR A 151 23.28 -10.51 -1.32
N LEU A 152 23.17 -10.05 -2.57
CA LEU A 152 22.41 -8.85 -2.92
C LEU A 152 20.92 -9.00 -2.66
N LYS A 153 20.37 -10.21 -2.83
CA LYS A 153 18.95 -10.52 -2.57
C LYS A 153 18.60 -10.39 -1.10
N LEU A 154 19.48 -10.80 -0.19
CA LEU A 154 19.28 -10.61 1.25
C LEU A 154 19.14 -9.13 1.61
N ARG A 155 19.88 -8.25 0.92
CA ARG A 155 19.78 -6.79 1.05
C ARG A 155 18.59 -6.20 0.28
N GLY A 156 17.99 -6.94 -0.64
CA GLY A 156 16.98 -6.43 -1.58
C GLY A 156 17.55 -5.55 -2.70
N ALA A 157 18.80 -5.76 -3.08
CA ALA A 157 19.50 -5.04 -4.15
C ALA A 157 19.86 -5.95 -5.34
N ASN A 158 19.17 -7.08 -5.50
CA ASN A 158 19.40 -8.03 -6.59
C ASN A 158 18.74 -7.57 -7.90
N PHE A 159 19.36 -7.92 -9.02
CA PHE A 159 18.81 -7.66 -10.35
C PHE A 159 18.01 -8.87 -10.83
N ILE A 160 16.73 -8.67 -11.15
CA ILE A 160 15.88 -9.68 -11.78
C ILE A 160 15.55 -9.16 -13.17
N LEU A 161 16.11 -9.79 -14.19
CA LEU A 161 15.69 -9.57 -15.58
C LEU A 161 14.29 -10.20 -15.73
N LYS A 162 13.34 -9.43 -16.25
CA LYS A 162 11.97 -9.85 -16.54
C LYS A 162 11.76 -10.01 -18.03
#